data_AF-A0A4R6REU2-F1
#
_entry.id   AF-A0A4R6REU2-F1
#
_cell.length_a   1.000
_cell.length_b   1.000
_cell.length_c   1.000
_cell.angle_alpha   90.00
_cell.angle_beta   90.00
_cell.angle_gamma   90.00
#
_symmetry.space_group_name_H-M   'P 1'
#
loop_
_entity.id
_entity.type
_entity.pdbx_description
1 polymer ?
#
loop_
_entity_poly.entity_id
_entity_poly.type
_entity_poly.pdbx_seq_one_letter_code
_entity_poly.pdbx_strand_id
1 'polypeptide(L)'
;MTHVSTPQPENTPWWRLPIVWMVIGGPAIVVVASIVTAGIAIKHVDPVLDISKGEVKGVIDMPAVQARNHAANADARAPADK
;
A
#
# COMPACT_ATOMS: atom_id res chain seq x y z
N MET A 1 -35.42 15.13 -63.39
CA MET A 1 -35.43 14.13 -62.31
C MET A 1 -34.09 14.24 -61.60
N THR A 2 -34.02 15.00 -60.51
CA THR A 2 -32.76 15.22 -59.77
C THR A 2 -32.63 14.15 -58.70
N HIS A 3 -31.65 13.24 -58.87
CA HIS A 3 -31.28 12.28 -57.83
C HIS A 3 -30.59 13.01 -56.68
N VAL A 4 -31.15 12.92 -55.48
CA VAL A 4 -30.49 13.34 -54.24
C VAL A 4 -29.61 12.17 -53.81
N SER A 5 -28.30 12.28 -54.01
CA SER A 5 -27.35 11.30 -53.48
C SER A 5 -27.19 11.54 -51.98
N THR A 6 -27.61 10.58 -51.15
CA THR A 6 -27.37 10.62 -49.70
C THR A 6 -25.89 10.31 -49.45
N PRO A 7 -25.15 11.14 -48.69
CA PRO A 7 -23.76 10.83 -48.37
C PRO A 7 -23.69 9.55 -47.53
N GLN A 8 -22.97 8.54 -48.03
CA GLN A 8 -22.66 7.33 -47.28
C GLN A 8 -21.66 7.69 -46.14
N PRO A 9 -21.83 7.17 -44.92
CA PRO A 9 -20.87 7.40 -43.85
C PRO A 9 -19.49 6.84 -44.24
N GLU A 10 -18.47 7.70 -44.17
CA GLU A 10 -17.06 7.34 -44.35
C GLU A 10 -16.63 6.35 -43.27
N ASN A 11 -16.26 5.14 -43.70
CA ASN A 11 -15.91 4.04 -42.81
C ASN A 11 -14.46 4.17 -42.32
N THR A 12 -14.22 5.16 -41.44
CA THR A 12 -12.89 5.44 -40.90
C THR A 12 -12.43 4.26 -40.02
N PRO A 13 -11.25 3.67 -40.28
CA PRO A 13 -10.72 2.61 -39.42
C PRO A 13 -10.57 3.09 -37.98
N TRP A 14 -11.12 2.31 -37.03
CA TRP A 14 -11.27 2.71 -35.64
C TRP A 14 -9.96 3.09 -34.94
N TRP A 15 -8.85 2.43 -35.28
CA TRP A 15 -7.52 2.68 -34.71
C TRP A 15 -6.93 4.06 -35.08
N ARG A 16 -7.50 4.75 -36.07
CA ARG A 16 -7.12 6.13 -36.44
C ARG A 16 -7.79 7.18 -35.55
N LEU A 17 -8.85 6.81 -34.83
CA LEU A 17 -9.60 7.74 -33.99
C LEU A 17 -8.84 7.98 -32.68
N PRO A 18 -8.51 9.23 -32.32
CA PRO A 18 -7.73 9.53 -31.11
C PRO A 18 -8.47 9.12 -29.82
N ILE A 19 -9.80 9.13 -29.84
CA ILE A 19 -10.63 8.71 -28.70
C ILE A 19 -10.36 7.26 -28.29
N VAL A 20 -10.05 6.37 -29.25
CA VAL A 20 -9.79 4.96 -28.94
C VAL A 20 -8.51 4.84 -28.09
N TRP A 21 -7.48 5.62 -28.41
CA TRP A 21 -6.25 5.66 -27.63
C TRP A 21 -6.46 6.25 -26.24
N MET A 22 -7.37 7.21 -26.07
CA MET A 22 -7.72 7.74 -24.74
C MET A 22 -8.40 6.67 -23.88
N VAL A 23 -9.30 5.87 -24.46
CA VAL A 23 -10.01 4.79 -23.77
C VAL A 23 -9.07 3.63 -23.42
N ILE A 24 -8.18 3.24 -24.33
CA ILE A 24 -7.21 2.16 -24.09
C ILE A 24 -6.08 2.63 -23.18
N GLY A 25 -5.67 3.90 -23.31
CA GLY A 25 -4.55 4.48 -22.59
C GLY A 25 -4.75 4.51 -21.08
N GLY A 26 -5.95 4.85 -20.59
CA GLY A 26 -6.25 4.85 -19.16
C GLY A 26 -5.99 3.50 -18.48
N PRO A 27 -6.64 2.40 -18.91
CA PRO A 27 -6.37 1.06 -18.41
C PRO A 27 -4.93 0.60 -18.63
N ALA A 28 -4.34 0.88 -19.79
CA ALA A 28 -2.96 0.50 -20.09
C ALA A 28 -1.96 1.12 -19.11
N ILE A 29 -2.14 2.40 -18.75
CA ILE A 29 -1.30 3.09 -17.76
C ILE A 29 -1.42 2.43 -16.39
N VAL A 30 -2.63 2.06 -15.96
CA VAL A 30 -2.84 1.38 -14.67
C VAL A 30 -2.14 0.02 -14.63
N VAL A 31 -2.23 -0.77 -15.71
CA VAL A 31 -1.52 -2.05 -15.81
C VAL A 31 -0.01 -1.84 -15.72
N VAL A 32 0.55 -0.89 -16.47
CA VAL A 32 1.99 -0.57 -16.41
C VAL A 32 2.38 -0.13 -14.99
N ALA A 33 1.62 0.77 -14.37
CA ALA A 33 1.87 1.22 -13.00
C ALA A 33 1.86 0.05 -12.00
N SER A 34 0.91 -0.88 -12.11
CA SER A 34 0.84 -2.05 -11.24
C SER A 34 2.08 -2.95 -11.34
N ILE A 35 2.60 -3.13 -12.56
CA ILE A 35 3.80 -3.93 -12.81
C ILE A 35 5.03 -3.21 -12.26
N VAL A 36 5.12 -1.89 -12.43
CA VAL A 36 6.21 -1.07 -11.88
C VAL A 36 6.21 -1.16 -10.36
N THR A 37 5.07 -0.99 -9.70
CA THR A 37 4.93 -1.12 -8.25
C THR A 37 5.36 -2.51 -7.78
N ALA A 38 4.88 -3.57 -8.43
CA ALA A 38 5.29 -4.93 -8.11
C ALA A 38 6.81 -5.13 -8.29
N GLY A 39 7.39 -4.58 -9.35
CA GLY A 39 8.83 -4.61 -9.59
C GLY A 39 9.65 -3.90 -8.51
N ILE A 40 9.16 -2.76 -8.00
CA ILE A 40 9.80 -2.06 -6.88
C ILE A 40 9.73 -2.90 -5.61
N ALA A 41 8.56 -3.48 -5.31
CA ALA A 41 8.34 -4.29 -4.12
C ALA A 41 9.24 -5.52 -4.09
N ILE A 42 9.42 -6.22 -5.22
CA ILE A 42 10.27 -7.41 -5.30
C ILE A 42 11.75 -7.04 -5.13
N LYS A 43 12.20 -5.92 -5.72
CA LYS A 43 13.60 -5.48 -5.64
C LYS A 43 14.00 -4.95 -4.26
N HIS A 44 13.05 -4.37 -3.53
CA HIS A 44 13.26 -3.76 -2.21
C HIS A 44 12.34 -4.40 -1.17
N VAL A 45 12.38 -5.74 -1.11
CA VAL A 45 11.71 -6.47 -0.03
C VAL A 45 12.35 -6.07 1.29
N ASP A 46 11.53 -5.59 2.23
CA ASP A 46 11.95 -5.37 3.61
C ASP A 46 12.42 -6.72 4.20
N PRO A 47 13.66 -6.83 4.71
CA PRO A 47 14.14 -8.07 5.30
C PRO A 47 13.16 -8.59 6.36
N VAL A 48 12.83 -9.89 6.25
CA VAL A 48 12.01 -10.54 7.27
C VAL A 48 12.74 -10.47 8.61
N LEU A 49 12.12 -9.79 9.59
CA LEU A 49 12.65 -9.71 10.94
C LEU A 49 12.61 -11.11 11.56
N ASP A 50 13.79 -11.63 11.88
CA ASP A 50 13.91 -12.88 12.63
C ASP A 50 13.53 -12.62 14.10
N ILE A 51 12.26 -12.82 14.42
CA ILE A 51 11.74 -12.71 15.79
C ILE A 51 12.34 -13.73 16.75
N SER A 52 13.01 -14.76 16.24
CA SER A 52 13.70 -15.77 17.07
C SER A 52 14.97 -15.19 17.70
N LYS A 53 15.55 -14.15 17.10
CA LYS A 53 16.71 -13.41 17.62
C LYS A 53 16.33 -12.21 18.50
N GLY A 54 15.09 -11.75 18.39
CA GLY A 54 14.50 -10.80 19.31
C GLY A 54 14.18 -11.50 20.62
N GLU A 55 15.19 -11.72 21.44
CA GLU A 55 15.05 -12.12 22.83
C GLU A 55 14.25 -11.03 23.59
N VAL A 56 12.92 -11.01 23.43
CA VAL A 56 12.00 -10.37 24.39
C VAL A 56 11.83 -11.30 25.59
N LYS A 57 12.94 -11.85 26.09
CA LYS A 57 12.99 -12.67 27.31
C LYS A 57 12.97 -11.79 28.56
N GLY A 58 13.07 -10.47 28.40
CA GLY A 58 13.12 -9.52 29.50
C GLY A 58 11.78 -8.98 29.98
N VAL A 59 10.70 -9.01 29.19
CA VAL A 59 9.42 -8.37 29.57
C VAL A 59 8.24 -9.34 29.60
N ILE A 60 8.23 -10.37 28.75
CA ILE A 60 7.13 -11.35 28.69
C ILE A 60 7.25 -12.40 29.83
N ASP A 61 8.47 -12.69 30.30
CA ASP A 61 8.74 -13.67 31.37
C ASP A 61 8.79 -13.07 32.78
N MET A 62 8.72 -11.75 32.91
CA MET A 62 8.54 -11.16 34.24
C MET A 62 7.12 -11.46 34.69
N PRO A 63 6.89 -12.01 35.89
CA PRO A 63 5.55 -12.18 36.41
C PRO A 63 4.85 -10.82 36.30
N ALA A 64 3.67 -10.76 35.67
CA ALA A 64 2.89 -9.52 35.57
C ALA A 64 2.67 -8.87 36.96
N VAL A 65 2.69 -9.71 38.00
CA VAL A 65 2.69 -9.34 39.42
C VAL A 65 3.92 -8.50 39.81
N GLN A 66 5.12 -8.81 39.33
CA GLN A 66 6.34 -8.07 39.67
C GLN A 66 6.37 -6.66 39.08
N ALA A 67 5.87 -6.48 37.85
CA ALA A 67 5.70 -5.16 37.25
C ALA A 67 4.66 -4.32 38.01
N ARG A 68 3.53 -4.94 38.39
CA ARG A 68 2.48 -4.28 39.19
C ARG A 68 2.98 -3.89 40.59
N ASN A 69 3.80 -4.74 41.21
CA ASN A 69 4.40 -4.48 42.52
C ASN A 69 5.44 -3.34 42.43
N HIS A 70 6.28 -3.28 41.38
CA HIS A 70 7.24 -2.18 41.24
C HIS A 70 6.56 -0.82 41.08
N ALA A 71 5.43 -0.73 40.36
CA ALA A 71 4.65 0.50 40.25
C ALA A 71 4.07 0.93 41.62
N ALA A 72 3.51 -0.02 42.38
CA ALA A 72 3.00 0.25 43.73
C ALA A 72 4.10 0.70 44.71
N ASN A 73 5.34 0.25 44.50
CA ASN A 73 6.49 0.61 45.33
C ASN A 73 7.13 1.95 44.92
N ALA A 74 6.98 2.36 43.65
CA ALA A 74 7.49 3.63 43.15
C ALA A 74 6.73 4.82 43.77
N ASP A 75 5.42 4.67 43.93
CA ASP A 75 4.57 5.67 44.60
C ASP A 75 4.86 5.77 46.11
N ALA A 76 5.36 4.70 46.73
CA ALA A 76 5.70 4.66 48.16
C ALA A 76 7.04 5.34 48.50
N ARG A 77 7.87 5.68 47.50
CA ARG A 77 9.17 6.34 47.69
C ARG A 77 9.18 7.82 47.33
N ALA A 78 8.04 8.43 47.01
CA ALA A 78 7.93 9.88 47.03
C ALA A 78 8.21 10.35 48.47
N PRO A 79 9.32 11.08 48.75
CA PRO A 79 9.56 11.58 50.08
C PRO A 79 8.46 12.58 50.42
N ALA A 80 7.68 12.27 51.44
CA ALA A 80 7.00 13.30 52.21
C ALA A 80 8.09 14.11 52.92
N ASP A 81 8.52 15.20 52.29
CA ASP A 81 9.32 16.23 52.94
C ASP A 81 8.61 17.58 52.79
N LYS A 82 8.62 18.33 53.89
CA LYS A 82 7.96 19.60 54.16
C LYS A 82 9.02 20.60 54.56
#